data_AF-A0A2A4PGB2-F1
#
_entry.id   AF-A0A2A4PGB2-F1
#
_cell.length_a   1.000
_cell.length_b   1.000
_cell.length_c   1.000
_cell.angle_alpha   90.00
_cell.angle_beta   90.00
_cell.angle_gamma   90.00
#
_symmetry.space_group_name_H-M   'P 1'
#
loop_
_entity.id
_entity.type
_entity.pdbx_description
1 polymer ?
#
loop_
_entity_poly.entity_id
_entity_poly.type
_entity_poly.pdbx_seq_one_letter_code
_entity_poly.pdbx_strand_id
1 'polypeptide(L)'
;MAKRKSSGKKNAKALMRDLFARMEAAPDAQSLNDDVIIPFAAALEEVCEARGYILNIFGEKSNIVFSGDDADAKAIYGLVEEYLAAKE
;
A
#
# COMPACT_ATOMS: atom_id res chain seq x y z
N MET A 1 16.79 -16.64 28.21
CA MET A 1 16.61 -15.86 26.97
C MET A 1 15.22 -15.25 26.99
N ALA A 2 15.09 -13.91 27.07
CA ALA A 2 13.79 -13.25 27.10
C ALA A 2 13.12 -13.34 25.73
N LYS A 3 11.95 -13.99 25.66
CA LYS A 3 11.08 -14.03 24.48
C LYS A 3 10.64 -12.59 24.17
N ARG A 4 11.15 -12.00 23.09
CA ARG A 4 10.67 -10.71 22.56
C ARG A 4 9.17 -10.82 22.29
N LYS A 5 8.33 -10.22 23.16
CA LYS A 5 6.90 -10.06 22.92
C LYS A 5 6.72 -9.26 21.63
N SER A 6 5.96 -9.78 20.68
CA SER A 6 5.67 -9.11 19.40
C SER A 6 4.91 -7.80 19.65
N SER A 7 5.61 -6.69 19.68
CA SER A 7 5.03 -5.34 19.77
C SER A 7 4.36 -4.89 18.46
N GLY A 8 4.62 -5.57 17.34
CA GLY A 8 4.20 -5.14 16.00
C GLY A 8 2.68 -5.04 15.79
N LYS A 9 1.88 -5.93 16.40
CA LYS A 9 0.42 -5.99 16.15
C LYS A 9 -0.37 -4.84 16.78
N LYS A 10 0.12 -4.22 17.86
CA LYS A 10 -0.52 -3.04 18.47
C LYS A 10 -0.25 -1.76 17.68
N ASN A 11 0.94 -1.66 17.06
CA ASN A 11 1.37 -0.45 16.37
C ASN A 11 0.71 -0.28 15.00
N ALA A 12 0.45 -1.37 14.27
CA ALA A 12 -0.24 -1.29 12.97
C ALA A 12 -1.65 -0.67 13.09
N LYS A 13 -2.42 -1.06 14.12
CA LYS A 13 -3.75 -0.47 14.38
C LYS A 13 -3.68 0.99 14.85
N ALA A 14 -2.57 1.41 15.46
CA ALA A 14 -2.36 2.80 15.83
C ALA A 14 -2.07 3.65 14.59
N LEU A 15 -1.17 3.19 13.71
CA LEU A 15 -0.84 3.85 12.46
C LEU A 15 -2.07 3.98 11.53
N MET A 16 -2.85 2.91 11.37
CA MET A 16 -4.07 2.97 10.56
C MET A 16 -5.07 4.01 11.08
N ARG A 17 -5.27 4.10 12.40
CA ARG A 17 -6.16 5.11 12.98
C ARG A 17 -5.64 6.53 12.80
N ASP A 18 -4.32 6.73 12.88
CA ASP A 18 -3.70 8.02 12.62
C ASP A 18 -3.88 8.45 11.16
N LEU A 19 -3.65 7.53 10.20
CA LEU A 19 -3.87 7.79 8.78
C LEU A 19 -5.34 8.12 8.50
N PHE A 20 -6.30 7.37 9.06
CA PHE A 20 -7.73 7.68 8.91
C PHE A 20 -8.07 9.07 9.45
N ALA A 21 -7.60 9.41 10.65
CA ALA A 21 -7.86 10.72 11.24
C ALA A 21 -7.29 11.87 10.39
N ARG A 22 -6.11 11.69 9.78
CA ARG A 22 -5.51 12.67 8.87
C ARG A 22 -6.30 12.81 7.57
N MET A 23 -6.77 11.70 7.00
CA MET A 23 -7.58 11.71 5.78
C MET A 23 -8.94 12.38 6.01
N GLU A 24 -9.60 12.11 7.14
CA GLU A 24 -10.88 12.74 7.50
C GLU A 24 -10.76 14.23 7.82
N ALA A 25 -9.59 14.66 8.32
CA ALA A 25 -9.34 16.06 8.65
C ALA A 25 -9.01 16.94 7.43
N ALA A 26 -8.75 16.33 6.26
CA ALA A 26 -8.44 17.08 5.05
C ALA A 26 -9.68 17.88 4.57
N PRO A 27 -9.59 19.21 4.43
CA PRO A 27 -10.74 20.04 4.07
C PRO A 27 -11.25 19.80 2.64
N ASP A 28 -10.40 19.30 1.75
CA ASP A 28 -10.75 19.03 0.36
C ASP A 28 -9.88 17.91 -0.25
N ALA A 29 -10.20 17.54 -1.49
CA ALA A 29 -9.47 16.50 -2.21
C ALA A 29 -8.01 16.90 -2.53
N GLN A 30 -7.71 18.19 -2.65
CA GLN A 30 -6.36 18.64 -2.97
C GLN A 30 -5.44 18.43 -1.76
N SER A 31 -5.84 18.93 -0.60
CA SER A 31 -5.14 18.73 0.68
C SER A 31 -5.03 17.25 1.06
N LEU A 32 -6.06 16.44 0.84
CA LEU A 32 -5.97 14.99 1.05
C LEU A 32 -4.86 14.34 0.20
N ASN A 33 -4.75 14.76 -1.07
CA ASN A 33 -3.72 14.24 -1.96
C ASN A 33 -2.32 14.71 -1.55
N ASP A 34 -2.15 16.01 -1.35
CA ASP A 34 -0.85 16.63 -1.08
C ASP A 34 -0.29 16.25 0.30
N ASP A 35 -1.14 16.17 1.32
CA ASP A 35 -0.70 16.02 2.71
C ASP A 35 -0.66 14.56 3.19
N VAL A 36 -1.39 13.65 2.54
CA VAL A 36 -1.53 12.26 3.01
C VAL A 36 -1.22 11.24 1.93
N ILE A 37 -1.89 11.28 0.78
CA ILE A 37 -1.80 10.21 -0.22
C ILE A 37 -0.42 10.20 -0.89
N ILE A 38 0.05 11.34 -1.41
CA ILE A 38 1.35 11.45 -2.08
C ILE A 38 2.50 11.13 -1.12
N PRO A 39 2.57 11.70 0.11
CA PRO A 39 3.64 11.37 1.05
C PRO A 39 3.65 9.89 1.47
N PHE A 40 2.46 9.29 1.64
CA PHE A 40 2.37 7.86 1.98
C PHE A 40 2.88 6.96 0.84
N ALA A 41 2.49 7.25 -0.40
CA ALA A 41 2.95 6.51 -1.57
C ALA A 41 4.47 6.64 -1.76
N ALA A 42 5.03 7.85 -1.65
CA ALA A 42 6.47 8.08 -1.74
C ALA A 42 7.25 7.30 -0.65
N ALA A 43 6.77 7.32 0.59
CA ALA A 43 7.38 6.54 1.67
C ALA A 43 7.32 5.02 1.42
N LEU A 44 6.24 4.53 0.78
CA LEU A 44 6.11 3.14 0.41
C LEU A 44 7.08 2.76 -0.72
N GLU A 45 7.24 3.62 -1.72
CA GLU A 45 8.20 3.47 -2.82
C GLU A 45 9.63 3.33 -2.29
N GLU A 46 10.10 4.27 -1.46
CA GLU A 46 11.46 4.26 -0.90
C GLU A 46 11.75 2.96 -0.12
N VAL A 47 10.78 2.48 0.66
CA VAL A 47 10.94 1.25 1.44
C VAL A 47 10.95 0.01 0.54
N CYS A 48 10.12 -0.01 -0.50
CA CYS A 48 10.09 -1.10 -1.47
C CYS A 48 11.41 -1.19 -2.24
N GLU A 49 11.91 -0.07 -2.75
CA GLU A 49 13.19 0.01 -3.44
C GLU A 49 14.34 -0.48 -2.55
N ALA A 50 14.44 0.04 -1.33
CA ALA A 50 15.50 -0.33 -0.38
C ALA A 50 15.49 -1.82 0.01
N ARG A 51 14.36 -2.52 -0.18
CA ARG A 51 14.18 -3.94 0.17
C ARG A 51 14.15 -4.86 -1.05
N GLY A 52 14.29 -4.33 -2.25
CA GLY A 52 14.17 -5.08 -3.50
C GLY A 52 12.76 -5.58 -3.80
N TYR A 53 11.73 -4.93 -3.23
CA TYR A 53 10.34 -5.19 -3.59
C TYR A 53 10.02 -4.43 -4.88
N ILE A 54 9.35 -5.12 -5.82
CA ILE A 54 8.85 -4.50 -7.04
C ILE A 54 7.48 -3.90 -6.71
N LEU A 55 7.42 -2.57 -6.61
CA LEU A 55 6.16 -1.83 -6.53
C LEU A 55 5.75 -1.43 -7.94
N ASN A 56 4.64 -1.98 -8.43
CA ASN A 56 4.18 -1.73 -9.79
C ASN A 56 3.35 -0.43 -9.83
N ILE A 57 3.97 0.66 -10.28
CA ILE A 57 3.34 1.96 -10.50
C ILE A 57 3.37 2.24 -12.00
N PHE A 58 2.20 2.48 -12.61
CA PHE A 58 2.07 2.69 -14.04
C PHE A 58 1.72 4.15 -14.37
N GLY A 59 2.70 4.89 -14.89
CA GLY A 59 2.55 6.30 -15.23
C GLY A 59 2.26 7.17 -14.00
N GLU A 60 1.34 8.13 -14.12
CA GLU A 60 0.88 8.96 -12.98
C GLU A 60 -0.16 8.24 -12.08
N LYS A 61 -0.40 6.94 -12.27
CA LYS A 61 -1.47 6.21 -11.56
C LYS A 61 -0.95 4.96 -10.84
N SER A 62 -1.14 4.95 -9.53
CA SER A 62 -0.99 3.75 -8.69
C SER A 62 -2.32 2.99 -8.65
N ASN A 63 -2.33 1.73 -9.07
CA ASN A 63 -3.47 0.85 -8.83
C ASN A 63 -3.26 0.09 -7.51
N ILE A 64 -3.90 0.55 -6.43
CA ILE A 64 -4.10 -0.28 -5.23
C ILE A 64 -5.39 -1.04 -5.45
N VAL A 65 -5.28 -2.29 -5.89
CA VAL A 65 -6.46 -3.17 -6.02
C VAL A 65 -6.72 -3.79 -4.65
N PHE A 66 -7.72 -3.27 -3.95
CA PHE A 66 -8.24 -3.90 -2.75
C PHE A 66 -9.21 -5.03 -3.14
N SER A 67 -8.86 -6.25 -2.76
CA SER A 67 -9.78 -7.38 -2.77
C SER A 67 -10.20 -7.70 -1.34
N GLY A 68 -11.51 -7.80 -1.10
CA GLY A 68 -12.05 -8.22 0.19
C GLY A 68 -11.99 -9.73 0.43
N ASP A 69 -11.64 -10.52 -0.60
CA ASP A 69 -11.57 -11.98 -0.58
C ASP A 69 -10.26 -12.50 -1.20
N ASP A 70 -9.74 -13.59 -0.66
CA ASP A 70 -8.48 -14.22 -1.08
C ASP A 70 -8.60 -14.84 -2.49
N ALA A 71 -9.79 -15.31 -2.87
CA ALA A 71 -10.04 -15.87 -4.20
C ALA A 71 -9.88 -14.82 -5.30
N ASP A 72 -10.48 -13.64 -5.08
CA ASP A 72 -10.41 -12.50 -5.98
C ASP A 72 -8.97 -11.95 -6.07
N ALA A 73 -8.25 -11.88 -4.94
CA ALA A 73 -6.85 -11.47 -4.91
C ALA A 73 -5.97 -12.40 -5.77
N LYS A 74 -6.21 -13.71 -5.69
CA LYS A 74 -5.48 -14.71 -6.47
C LYS A 74 -5.81 -14.65 -7.96
N ALA A 75 -7.08 -14.37 -8.31
CA ALA A 75 -7.50 -14.18 -9.69
C ALA A 75 -6.85 -12.93 -10.31
N ILE A 76 -6.83 -11.81 -9.58
CA ILE A 76 -6.16 -10.58 -10.00
C ILE A 76 -4.66 -10.81 -10.22
N TYR A 77 -4.00 -11.52 -9.29
CA TYR A 77 -2.59 -11.89 -9.44
C TYR A 77 -2.35 -12.71 -10.72
N GLY A 78 -3.13 -13.77 -10.94
CA GLY A 78 -2.99 -14.60 -12.14
C GLY A 78 -3.18 -13.82 -13.45
N LEU A 79 -4.14 -12.90 -13.47
CA LEU A 79 -4.40 -12.03 -14.63
C LEU A 79 -3.21 -11.11 -14.95
N VAL A 80 -2.52 -10.61 -13.91
CA VAL A 80 -1.30 -9.81 -14.08
C VAL A 80 -0.16 -10.67 -14.63
N GLU A 81 0.06 -11.87 -14.08
CA GLU A 81 1.11 -12.79 -14.53
C GLU A 81 0.92 -13.22 -15.99
N GLU A 82 -0.31 -13.58 -16.37
CA GLU A 82 -0.65 -13.95 -17.76
C GLU A 82 -0.40 -12.80 -18.73
N TYR A 83 -0.76 -11.57 -18.36
CA TYR A 83 -0.50 -10.38 -19.18
C TYR A 83 0.99 -10.13 -19.39
N LEU A 84 1.81 -10.35 -18.37
CA LEU A 84 3.26 -10.16 -18.45
C LEU A 84 3.92 -11.27 -19.28
N ALA A 85 3.52 -12.53 -19.09
CA ALA A 85 4.03 -13.67 -19.85
C ALA A 85 3.69 -13.58 -21.35
N ALA A 86 2.57 -12.96 -21.71
CA ALA A 86 2.18 -12.75 -23.11
C ALA A 86 3.01 -11.68 -23.85
N LYS A 87 3.90 -10.96 -23.15
CA LYS A 87 4.79 -9.94 -23.73
C LYS A 87 6.22 -10.40 -23.98
N GLU A 88 6.60 -11.57 -23.49
CA GLU A 88 7.86 -12.26 -23.85
C GLU A 88 7.68 -13.13 -25.11
#